data_AF-A0AAV4IV86-F1
#
_entry.id   AF-A0AAV4IV86-F1
#
_cell.length_a   1.000
_cell.length_b   1.000
_cell.length_c   1.000
_cell.angle_alpha   90.00
_cell.angle_beta   90.00
_cell.angle_gamma   90.00
#
_symmetry.space_group_name_H-M   'P 1'
#
loop_
_entity.id
_entity.type
_entity.pdbx_description
1 polymer ?
#
loop_
_entity_poly.entity_id
_entity_poly.type
_entity_poly.pdbx_seq_one_letter_code
_entity_poly.pdbx_strand_id
1 'polypeptide(L)'
;MTFFKHILAPIVFAFSLSGGVAAENVVHVYNWSDYIAKDTIANFEKETGIKVVYDVFDSNEVLEAKLLSGRSGYDIVAPTSEFLARQIKAGVFLPLDKASLPNWKHLNPDMLNRLQEHDPKNTYAMPYMWGTTGIGYNPDKVKKVLGADAPVNSWALVMEPENMKKLAQCGVAFLDSPTEMLPAALSYLGLDPNSQRTADYNRAEDVLLKVRPYVRYFHSSRYISDLANGEICVAVGWSGDVFQAADRADDADNGVNIRYSIPKEGAGVWFDMLAIPKDAANAENAHRFLDYLMKPKVIAAISDY
;
A
#
# COMPACT_ATOMS: atom_id res chain seq x y z
N MET A 1 -22.63 -89.07 -14.30
CA MET A 1 -21.46 -88.24 -14.66
C MET A 1 -22.04 -87.05 -15.40
N THR A 2 -22.00 -85.80 -14.94
CA THR A 2 -20.79 -85.00 -14.67
C THR A 2 -21.17 -83.68 -13.96
N PHE A 3 -20.37 -83.35 -12.93
CA PHE A 3 -19.90 -82.04 -12.44
C PHE A 3 -20.83 -80.93 -11.90
N PHE A 4 -20.71 -80.76 -10.57
CA PHE A 4 -20.86 -79.52 -9.80
C PHE A 4 -20.07 -78.35 -10.43
N LYS A 5 -20.68 -77.16 -10.50
CA LYS A 5 -19.98 -75.88 -10.69
C LYS A 5 -20.26 -74.96 -9.50
N HIS A 6 -19.25 -74.79 -8.65
CA HIS A 6 -19.22 -73.75 -7.62
C HIS A 6 -18.98 -72.39 -8.28
N ILE A 7 -19.85 -71.43 -7.99
CA ILE A 7 -19.70 -70.03 -8.38
C ILE A 7 -18.93 -69.33 -7.26
N LEU A 8 -17.66 -69.00 -7.51
CA LEU A 8 -16.87 -68.07 -6.69
C LEU A 8 -17.08 -66.65 -7.22
N ALA A 9 -17.65 -65.78 -6.41
CA ALA A 9 -17.73 -64.35 -6.67
C ALA A 9 -16.40 -63.67 -6.26
N PRO A 10 -15.79 -62.81 -7.10
CA PRO A 10 -14.62 -62.04 -6.70
C PRO A 10 -15.08 -60.80 -5.91
N ILE A 11 -14.63 -60.70 -4.66
CA ILE A 11 -14.72 -59.48 -3.87
C ILE A 11 -13.65 -58.52 -4.39
N VAL A 12 -14.06 -57.49 -5.13
CA VAL A 12 -13.18 -56.38 -5.54
C VAL A 12 -13.08 -55.41 -4.36
N PHE A 13 -11.94 -55.43 -3.68
CA PHE A 13 -11.60 -54.43 -2.65
C PHE A 13 -11.18 -53.15 -3.38
N ALA A 14 -12.09 -52.17 -3.49
CA ALA A 14 -11.77 -50.85 -3.98
C ALA A 14 -10.95 -50.10 -2.93
N PHE A 15 -9.64 -50.02 -3.13
CA PHE A 15 -8.77 -49.11 -2.37
C PHE A 15 -9.04 -47.69 -2.84
N SER A 16 -9.90 -46.97 -2.10
CA SER A 16 -10.06 -45.53 -2.21
C SER A 16 -8.76 -44.87 -1.72
N LEU A 17 -7.85 -44.56 -2.63
CA LEU A 17 -6.76 -43.62 -2.38
C LEU A 17 -7.39 -42.23 -2.17
N SER A 18 -7.70 -41.91 -0.92
CA SER A 18 -7.88 -40.54 -0.47
C SER A 18 -6.53 -39.83 -0.55
N GLY A 19 -6.16 -39.43 -1.77
CA GLY A 19 -5.13 -38.44 -1.99
C GLY A 19 -5.63 -37.13 -1.40
N GLY A 20 -5.31 -36.88 -0.13
CA GLY A 20 -5.38 -35.55 0.43
C GLY A 20 -4.53 -34.66 -0.45
N VAL A 21 -5.16 -33.75 -1.18
CA VAL A 21 -4.46 -32.67 -1.87
C VAL A 21 -3.77 -31.89 -0.76
N ALA A 22 -2.49 -32.14 -0.55
CA ALA A 22 -1.72 -31.36 0.41
C ALA A 22 -1.83 -29.91 -0.04
N ALA A 23 -2.36 -29.05 0.83
CA ALA A 23 -2.33 -27.61 0.59
C ALA A 23 -0.89 -27.23 0.22
N GLU A 24 -0.74 -26.54 -0.90
CA GLU A 24 0.57 -26.17 -1.39
C GLU A 24 1.28 -25.32 -0.33
N ASN A 25 2.56 -25.60 -0.06
CA ASN A 25 3.30 -24.89 1.00
C ASN A 25 3.76 -23.51 0.49
N VAL A 26 2.79 -22.67 0.15
CA VAL A 26 2.94 -21.37 -0.49
C VAL A 26 2.03 -20.33 0.20
N VAL A 27 2.40 -19.06 0.09
CA VAL A 27 1.57 -17.90 0.42
C VAL A 27 1.64 -16.91 -0.74
N HIS A 28 0.49 -16.48 -1.25
CA HIS A 28 0.37 -15.48 -2.29
C HIS A 28 0.11 -14.11 -1.66
N VAL A 29 0.98 -13.15 -1.91
CA VAL A 29 0.93 -11.81 -1.32
C VAL A 29 0.78 -10.78 -2.43
N TYR A 30 -0.14 -9.84 -2.25
CA TYR A 30 -0.29 -8.66 -3.10
C TYR A 30 -0.13 -7.40 -2.25
N ASN A 31 0.98 -6.69 -2.43
CA ASN A 31 1.34 -5.51 -1.63
C ASN A 31 1.68 -4.30 -2.51
N TRP A 32 1.95 -3.15 -1.90
CA TRP A 32 2.47 -1.99 -2.61
C TRP A 32 3.85 -2.25 -3.22
N SER A 33 4.14 -1.62 -4.35
CA SER A 33 5.47 -1.59 -4.95
C SER A 33 6.49 -0.89 -4.03
N ASP A 34 7.76 -1.29 -4.11
CA ASP A 34 8.86 -0.67 -3.32
C ASP A 34 8.62 -0.65 -1.81
N TYR A 35 7.90 -1.65 -1.28
CA TYR A 35 7.38 -1.66 0.10
C TYR A 35 7.76 -2.89 0.92
N ILE A 36 8.90 -3.51 0.62
CA ILE A 36 9.46 -4.63 1.36
C ILE A 36 10.99 -4.66 1.19
N ALA A 37 11.74 -4.95 2.26
CA ALA A 37 13.18 -5.10 2.14
C ALA A 37 13.57 -6.31 1.28
N LYS A 38 14.65 -6.14 0.51
CA LYS A 38 15.14 -7.09 -0.52
C LYS A 38 15.31 -8.53 -0.03
N ASP A 39 15.63 -8.74 1.24
CA ASP A 39 15.92 -10.08 1.81
C ASP A 39 14.77 -10.65 2.65
N THR A 40 13.70 -9.88 2.91
CA THR A 40 12.57 -10.30 3.77
C THR A 40 11.97 -11.63 3.33
N ILE A 41 11.66 -11.75 2.03
CA ILE A 41 11.04 -12.95 1.45
C ILE A 41 11.99 -14.14 1.57
N ALA A 42 13.24 -13.99 1.12
CA ALA A 42 14.22 -15.07 1.16
C ALA A 42 14.48 -15.57 2.60
N ASN A 43 14.52 -14.66 3.57
CA ASN A 43 14.68 -14.99 4.98
C ASN A 43 13.45 -15.73 5.54
N PHE A 44 12.23 -15.30 5.18
CA PHE A 44 10.99 -16.00 5.54
C PHE A 44 10.94 -17.42 4.95
N GLU A 45 11.23 -17.58 3.66
CA GLU A 45 11.22 -18.90 3.01
C GLU A 45 12.24 -19.84 3.66
N LYS A 46 13.43 -19.32 3.99
CA LYS A 46 14.48 -20.08 4.67
C LYS A 46 14.07 -20.51 6.08
N GLU A 47 13.37 -19.65 6.82
CA GLU A 47 12.94 -19.96 8.19
C GLU A 47 11.80 -20.98 8.22
N THR A 48 10.87 -20.88 7.28
CA THR A 48 9.57 -21.59 7.37
C THR A 48 9.42 -22.73 6.38
N GLY A 49 10.19 -22.73 5.30
CA GLY A 49 10.01 -23.59 4.14
C GLY A 49 8.82 -23.21 3.25
N ILE A 50 8.03 -22.18 3.61
CA ILE A 50 6.88 -21.70 2.84
C ILE A 50 7.40 -20.86 1.67
N LYS A 51 6.89 -21.11 0.48
CA LYS A 51 7.18 -20.28 -0.70
C LYS A 51 6.32 -19.02 -0.73
N VAL A 52 6.88 -17.92 -1.20
CA VAL A 52 6.13 -16.66 -1.35
C VAL A 52 6.01 -16.32 -2.83
N VAL A 53 4.78 -16.21 -3.31
CA VAL A 53 4.48 -15.56 -4.59
C VAL A 53 4.10 -14.12 -4.26
N TYR A 54 4.91 -13.16 -4.70
CA TYR A 54 4.78 -11.75 -4.31
C TYR A 54 4.52 -10.89 -5.54
N ASP A 55 3.30 -10.39 -5.64
CA ASP A 55 2.89 -9.42 -6.66
C ASP A 55 2.77 -8.02 -6.04
N VAL A 56 2.85 -6.99 -6.89
CA VAL A 56 2.77 -5.59 -6.45
C VAL A 56 1.70 -4.78 -7.18
N PHE A 57 1.16 -3.77 -6.51
CA PHE A 57 0.28 -2.75 -7.06
C PHE A 57 0.69 -1.34 -6.61
N ASP A 58 0.10 -0.31 -7.22
CA ASP A 58 0.38 1.10 -6.94
C ASP A 58 -0.89 1.96 -6.76
N SER A 59 -2.07 1.33 -6.67
CA SER A 59 -3.32 2.00 -6.29
C SER A 59 -4.26 1.07 -5.51
N ASN A 60 -4.97 1.64 -4.53
CA ASN A 60 -5.99 0.92 -3.78
C ASN A 60 -7.17 0.49 -4.67
N GLU A 61 -7.48 1.24 -5.73
CA GLU A 61 -8.54 0.96 -6.68
C GLU A 61 -8.27 -0.34 -7.45
N VAL A 62 -7.02 -0.57 -7.89
CA VAL A 62 -6.62 -1.83 -8.55
C VAL A 62 -6.77 -3.01 -7.59
N LEU A 63 -6.34 -2.85 -6.34
CA LEU A 63 -6.51 -3.88 -5.31
C LEU A 63 -8.01 -4.16 -5.07
N GLU A 64 -8.81 -3.13 -4.87
CA GLU A 64 -10.24 -3.29 -4.60
C GLU A 64 -10.97 -3.98 -5.75
N ALA A 65 -10.72 -3.59 -6.99
CA ALA A 65 -11.35 -4.20 -8.15
C ALA A 65 -11.10 -5.72 -8.17
N LYS A 66 -9.89 -6.14 -7.82
CA LYS A 66 -9.50 -7.56 -7.74
C LYS A 66 -10.12 -8.30 -6.55
N LEU A 67 -10.34 -7.62 -5.43
CA LEU A 67 -11.03 -8.20 -4.27
C LEU A 67 -12.54 -8.36 -4.52
N LEU A 68 -13.18 -7.35 -5.13
CA LEU A 68 -14.62 -7.35 -5.36
C LEU A 68 -15.05 -8.26 -6.52
N SER A 69 -14.15 -8.62 -7.44
CA SER A 69 -14.43 -9.65 -8.44
C SER A 69 -14.54 -11.07 -7.83
N GLY A 70 -14.06 -11.25 -6.60
CA GLY A 70 -13.91 -12.55 -5.94
C GLY A 70 -12.82 -13.41 -6.58
N ARG A 71 -12.38 -14.46 -5.87
CA ARG A 71 -11.27 -15.33 -6.27
C ARG A 71 -10.03 -14.53 -6.61
N SER A 72 -9.64 -13.65 -5.69
CA SER A 72 -8.50 -12.74 -5.86
C SER A 72 -7.20 -13.49 -6.22
N GLY A 73 -7.09 -14.74 -5.76
CA GLY A 73 -5.90 -15.57 -5.91
C GLY A 73 -4.81 -15.26 -4.88
N TYR A 74 -5.10 -14.40 -3.90
CA TYR A 74 -4.15 -13.99 -2.87
C TYR A 74 -4.56 -14.45 -1.49
N ASP A 75 -3.54 -14.78 -0.70
CA ASP A 75 -3.65 -15.16 0.70
C ASP A 75 -3.47 -13.94 1.62
N ILE A 76 -2.72 -12.92 1.17
CA ILE A 76 -2.54 -11.64 1.88
C ILE A 76 -2.66 -10.49 0.89
N VAL A 77 -3.38 -9.44 1.31
CA VAL A 77 -3.46 -8.16 0.59
C VAL A 77 -3.21 -6.98 1.54
N ALA A 78 -2.83 -5.83 0.99
CA ALA A 78 -2.42 -4.66 1.77
C ALA A 78 -3.22 -3.37 1.51
N PRO A 79 -4.56 -3.34 1.68
CA PRO A 79 -5.33 -2.10 1.50
C PRO A 79 -4.94 -1.04 2.52
N THR A 80 -5.06 0.23 2.12
CA THR A 80 -5.03 1.34 3.08
C THR A 80 -6.31 1.33 3.92
N SER A 81 -6.21 1.76 5.18
CA SER A 81 -7.22 1.56 6.22
C SER A 81 -8.63 2.07 5.89
N GLU A 82 -8.79 3.14 5.11
CA GLU A 82 -10.09 3.63 4.62
C GLU A 82 -10.72 2.69 3.59
N PHE A 83 -9.92 2.06 2.72
CA PHE A 83 -10.37 1.01 1.80
C PHE A 83 -10.68 -0.27 2.56
N LEU A 84 -9.84 -0.63 3.54
CA LEU A 84 -10.08 -1.76 4.43
C LEU A 84 -11.46 -1.62 5.09
N ALA A 85 -11.82 -0.44 5.62
CA ALA A 85 -13.08 -0.21 6.32
C ALA A 85 -14.32 -0.54 5.45
N ARG A 86 -14.31 -0.13 4.17
CA ARG A 86 -15.43 -0.44 3.25
C ARG A 86 -15.42 -1.90 2.80
N GLN A 87 -14.23 -2.50 2.63
CA GLN A 87 -14.08 -3.91 2.25
C GLN A 87 -14.49 -4.86 3.39
N ILE A 88 -14.27 -4.49 4.66
CA ILE A 88 -14.82 -5.19 5.84
C ILE A 88 -16.35 -5.19 5.78
N LYS A 89 -16.98 -4.04 5.50
CA LYS A 89 -18.45 -3.94 5.36
C LYS A 89 -18.98 -4.81 4.22
N ALA A 90 -18.21 -4.97 3.15
CA ALA A 90 -18.53 -5.85 2.02
C ALA A 90 -18.25 -7.34 2.31
N GLY A 91 -17.68 -7.69 3.47
CA GLY A 91 -17.42 -9.07 3.88
C GLY A 91 -16.27 -9.75 3.15
N VAL A 92 -15.29 -8.96 2.67
CA VAL A 92 -14.16 -9.42 1.85
C VAL A 92 -13.14 -10.23 2.66
N PHE A 93 -12.97 -9.95 3.95
CA PHE A 93 -11.89 -10.52 4.77
C PHE A 93 -12.38 -11.55 5.77
N LEU A 94 -11.49 -12.49 6.12
CA LEU A 94 -11.66 -13.35 7.29
C LEU A 94 -11.10 -12.68 8.56
N PRO A 95 -11.73 -12.85 9.73
CA PRO A 95 -11.16 -12.42 10.99
C PRO A 95 -9.81 -13.10 11.25
N LEU A 96 -8.81 -12.34 11.68
CA LEU A 96 -7.49 -12.89 12.01
C LEU A 96 -7.57 -13.75 13.27
N ASP A 97 -7.00 -14.95 13.22
CA ASP A 97 -6.75 -15.76 14.41
C ASP A 97 -5.57 -15.18 15.19
N LYS A 98 -5.88 -14.35 16.19
CA LYS A 98 -4.86 -13.71 17.05
C LYS A 98 -4.06 -14.73 17.87
N ALA A 99 -4.58 -15.94 18.11
CA ALA A 99 -3.83 -16.98 18.82
C ALA A 99 -2.63 -17.48 18.00
N SER A 100 -2.75 -17.42 16.66
CA SER A 100 -1.69 -17.74 15.71
C SER A 100 -0.71 -16.57 15.45
N LEU A 101 -0.87 -15.44 16.15
CA LEU A 101 -0.07 -14.22 15.99
C LEU A 101 0.61 -13.80 17.31
N PRO A 102 1.52 -14.61 17.89
CA PRO A 102 2.20 -14.29 19.15
C PRO A 102 3.00 -12.97 19.12
N ASN A 103 3.42 -12.49 17.94
CA ASN A 103 4.11 -11.21 17.78
C ASN A 103 3.17 -10.00 17.72
N TRP A 104 1.84 -10.19 17.78
CA TRP A 104 0.85 -9.11 17.86
C TRP A 104 1.12 -8.12 19.00
N LYS A 105 1.71 -8.61 20.10
CA LYS A 105 2.16 -7.81 21.26
C LYS A 105 3.18 -6.71 20.92
N HIS A 106 3.84 -6.77 19.76
CA HIS A 106 4.81 -5.77 19.32
C HIS A 106 4.18 -4.57 18.61
N LEU A 107 2.91 -4.67 18.23
CA LEU A 107 2.20 -3.57 17.59
C LEU A 107 1.99 -2.40 18.55
N ASN A 108 2.08 -1.18 18.03
CA ASN A 108 1.90 0.03 18.81
C ASN A 108 0.43 0.16 19.27
N PRO A 109 0.15 0.22 20.58
CA PRO A 109 -1.22 0.27 21.09
C PRO A 109 -1.96 1.56 20.73
N ASP A 110 -1.27 2.70 20.61
CA ASP A 110 -1.90 3.98 20.23
C ASP A 110 -2.35 3.94 18.76
N MET A 111 -1.55 3.31 17.89
CA MET A 111 -1.93 3.08 16.50
C MET A 111 -3.11 2.12 16.40
N LEU A 112 -3.05 0.99 17.10
CA LEU A 112 -4.16 0.03 17.15
C LEU A 112 -5.46 0.70 17.60
N ASN A 113 -5.40 1.54 18.64
CA ASN A 113 -6.56 2.24 19.16
C ASN A 113 -7.19 3.17 18.10
N ARG A 114 -6.38 3.93 17.36
CA ARG A 114 -6.87 4.80 16.26
C ARG A 114 -7.50 3.98 15.13
N LEU A 115 -6.89 2.87 14.76
CA LEU A 115 -7.33 2.02 13.66
C LEU A 115 -8.67 1.31 13.92
N GLN A 116 -9.19 1.32 15.15
CA GLN A 116 -10.49 0.76 15.46
C GLN A 116 -11.66 1.46 14.76
N GLU A 117 -11.47 2.71 14.33
CA GLU A 117 -12.47 3.44 13.51
C GLU A 117 -12.68 2.79 12.13
N HIS A 118 -11.68 2.06 11.64
CA HIS A 118 -11.68 1.40 10.33
C HIS A 118 -11.83 -0.13 10.45
N ASP A 119 -11.19 -0.73 11.45
CA ASP A 119 -11.28 -2.15 11.78
C ASP A 119 -11.67 -2.32 13.26
N PRO A 120 -12.98 -2.41 13.58
CA PRO A 120 -13.44 -2.52 14.95
C PRO A 120 -12.78 -3.68 15.70
N LYS A 121 -12.20 -3.37 16.88
CA LYS A 121 -11.41 -4.30 17.71
C LYS A 121 -10.15 -4.86 17.03
N ASN A 122 -9.69 -4.24 15.93
CA ASN A 122 -8.57 -4.69 15.11
C ASN A 122 -8.72 -6.17 14.70
N THR A 123 -9.91 -6.53 14.24
CA THR A 123 -10.34 -7.91 14.01
C THR A 123 -9.75 -8.50 12.73
N TYR A 124 -9.65 -7.71 11.66
CA TYR A 124 -9.45 -8.21 10.29
C TYR A 124 -8.05 -7.97 9.73
N ALA A 125 -7.31 -6.98 10.24
CA ALA A 125 -6.03 -6.62 9.65
C ALA A 125 -4.95 -6.31 10.67
N MET A 126 -3.70 -6.45 10.22
CA MET A 126 -2.49 -6.08 10.93
C MET A 126 -1.95 -4.76 10.35
N PRO A 127 -1.70 -3.71 11.15
CA PRO A 127 -1.01 -2.52 10.68
C PRO A 127 0.39 -2.90 10.20
N TYR A 128 0.76 -2.51 8.99
CA TYR A 128 2.06 -2.80 8.40
C TYR A 128 2.98 -1.59 8.50
N MET A 129 2.64 -0.55 7.75
CA MET A 129 3.37 0.70 7.65
C MET A 129 2.37 1.86 7.56
N TRP A 130 2.85 3.07 7.81
CA TRP A 130 2.04 4.27 7.80
C TRP A 130 2.90 5.45 7.39
N GLY A 131 2.27 6.54 6.98
CA GLY A 131 2.98 7.73 6.58
C GLY A 131 2.06 8.88 6.27
N THR A 132 2.57 9.82 5.49
CA THR A 132 1.82 11.01 5.09
C THR A 132 1.87 11.23 3.59
N THR A 133 0.86 11.92 3.09
CA THR A 133 0.82 12.41 1.70
C THR A 133 1.13 13.89 1.70
N GLY A 134 2.27 14.24 1.12
CA GLY A 134 2.85 15.57 1.21
C GLY A 134 3.57 15.95 -0.07
N ILE A 135 4.63 16.75 0.08
CA ILE A 135 5.36 17.33 -1.05
C ILE A 135 6.80 16.84 -1.03
N GLY A 136 7.17 16.01 -2.01
CA GLY A 136 8.56 15.74 -2.35
C GLY A 136 9.07 16.76 -3.35
N TYR A 137 10.26 17.32 -3.14
CA TYR A 137 10.79 18.33 -4.03
C TYR A 137 12.33 18.38 -4.06
N ASN A 138 12.86 18.86 -5.19
CA ASN A 138 14.27 19.22 -5.33
C ASN A 138 14.44 20.70 -4.93
N PRO A 139 15.10 21.01 -3.80
CA PRO A 139 15.19 22.37 -3.28
C PRO A 139 15.95 23.31 -4.22
N ASP A 140 16.98 22.82 -4.91
CA ASP A 140 17.80 23.64 -5.81
C ASP A 140 17.00 24.06 -7.06
N LYS A 141 16.27 23.11 -7.65
CA LYS A 141 15.42 23.38 -8.82
C LYS A 141 14.23 24.26 -8.45
N VAL A 142 13.56 24.01 -7.33
CA VAL A 142 12.45 24.84 -6.84
C VAL A 142 12.93 26.27 -6.57
N LYS A 143 14.06 26.44 -5.86
CA LYS A 143 14.65 27.75 -5.58
C LYS A 143 15.02 28.51 -6.86
N LYS A 144 15.51 27.81 -7.88
CA LYS A 144 15.85 28.41 -9.18
C LYS A 144 14.63 29.00 -9.90
N VAL A 145 13.46 28.39 -9.79
CA VAL A 145 12.25 28.82 -10.52
C VAL A 145 11.31 29.70 -9.69
N LEU A 146 11.25 29.53 -8.36
CA LEU A 146 10.37 30.29 -7.47
C LEU A 146 11.09 31.31 -6.59
N GLY A 147 12.41 31.23 -6.46
CA GLY A 147 13.20 32.06 -5.54
C GLY A 147 13.37 31.42 -4.15
N ALA A 148 14.07 32.14 -3.26
CA ALA A 148 14.40 31.64 -1.92
C ALA A 148 13.17 31.49 -1.00
N ASP A 149 12.12 32.28 -1.24
CA ASP A 149 10.89 32.31 -0.44
C ASP A 149 9.80 31.37 -0.98
N ALA A 150 10.18 30.35 -1.76
CA ALA A 150 9.26 29.35 -2.28
C ALA A 150 8.47 28.71 -1.12
N PRO A 151 7.13 28.57 -1.22
CA PRO A 151 6.29 28.11 -0.12
C PRO A 151 6.34 26.57 0.03
N VAL A 152 7.54 26.00 0.15
CA VAL A 152 7.79 24.54 0.14
C VAL A 152 7.17 23.78 1.32
N ASN A 153 6.71 24.51 2.34
CA ASN A 153 6.00 23.98 3.51
C ASN A 153 4.49 24.21 3.47
N SER A 154 3.91 24.45 2.30
CA SER A 154 2.49 24.75 2.12
C SER A 154 1.95 24.09 0.85
N TRP A 155 0.69 23.66 0.89
CA TRP A 155 -0.02 23.20 -0.31
C TRP A 155 -0.08 24.28 -1.39
N ALA A 156 0.07 25.56 -1.04
CA ALA A 156 0.17 26.66 -1.99
C ALA A 156 1.30 26.47 -3.02
N LEU A 157 2.34 25.68 -2.74
CA LEU A 157 3.37 25.35 -3.73
C LEU A 157 2.77 24.71 -4.99
N VAL A 158 1.80 23.81 -4.80
CA VAL A 158 1.24 22.96 -5.87
C VAL A 158 -0.23 23.25 -6.17
N MET A 159 -0.92 24.00 -5.32
CA MET A 159 -2.34 24.38 -5.50
C MET A 159 -2.52 25.80 -6.06
N GLU A 160 -1.46 26.60 -6.18
CA GLU A 160 -1.51 27.94 -6.78
C GLU A 160 -1.03 27.93 -8.24
N PRO A 161 -1.84 28.42 -9.20
CA PRO A 161 -1.47 28.45 -10.62
C PRO A 161 -0.19 29.22 -10.92
N GLU A 162 0.08 30.31 -10.20
CA GLU A 162 1.29 31.13 -10.39
C GLU A 162 2.58 30.40 -10.01
N ASN A 163 2.52 29.56 -8.97
CA ASN A 163 3.65 28.71 -8.59
C ASN A 163 3.80 27.56 -9.58
N MET A 164 2.68 26.88 -9.90
CA MET A 164 2.65 25.73 -10.80
C MET A 164 3.14 26.07 -12.21
N LYS A 165 2.78 27.23 -12.76
CA LYS A 165 3.28 27.71 -14.05
C LYS A 165 4.81 27.81 -14.11
N LYS A 166 5.46 28.20 -13.01
CA LYS A 166 6.92 28.27 -12.92
C LYS A 166 7.54 26.89 -12.71
N LEU A 167 6.96 26.08 -11.82
CA LEU A 167 7.41 24.72 -11.52
C LEU A 167 7.30 23.79 -12.74
N ALA A 168 6.35 24.02 -13.65
CA ALA A 168 6.22 23.27 -14.90
C ALA A 168 7.53 23.24 -15.73
N GLN A 169 8.40 24.24 -15.59
CA GLN A 169 9.72 24.28 -16.24
C GLN A 169 10.66 23.16 -15.77
N CYS A 170 10.53 22.72 -14.52
CA CYS A 170 11.36 21.65 -13.95
C CYS A 170 10.58 20.35 -13.69
N GLY A 171 9.27 20.35 -13.90
CA GLY A 171 8.41 19.15 -13.87
C GLY A 171 7.68 18.96 -12.54
N VAL A 172 6.37 18.74 -12.63
CA VAL A 172 5.49 18.46 -11.49
C VAL A 172 4.71 17.18 -11.74
N ALA A 173 4.69 16.28 -10.76
CA ALA A 173 3.90 15.05 -10.79
C ALA A 173 2.90 15.02 -9.61
N PHE A 174 1.68 14.57 -9.86
CA PHE A 174 0.71 14.29 -8.80
C PHE A 174 0.48 12.79 -8.69
N LEU A 175 0.10 12.31 -7.50
CA LEU A 175 -0.42 10.95 -7.34
C LEU A 175 -1.65 10.74 -8.23
N ASP A 176 -1.77 9.55 -8.80
CA ASP A 176 -3.03 9.09 -9.40
C ASP A 176 -3.89 8.43 -8.31
N SER A 177 -4.23 9.23 -7.29
CA SER A 177 -4.98 8.82 -6.11
C SER A 177 -6.06 9.87 -5.82
N PRO A 178 -7.28 9.73 -6.37
CA PRO A 178 -8.33 10.73 -6.20
C PRO A 178 -8.75 10.87 -4.73
N THR A 179 -8.71 9.77 -3.97
CA THR A 179 -9.05 9.74 -2.54
C THR A 179 -8.03 10.46 -1.66
N GLU A 180 -6.86 10.83 -2.19
CA GLU A 180 -5.86 11.62 -1.46
C GLU A 180 -5.71 13.04 -2.03
N MET A 181 -5.80 13.19 -3.36
CA MET A 181 -5.65 14.50 -4.02
C MET A 181 -6.83 15.44 -3.74
N LEU A 182 -8.06 14.91 -3.67
CA LEU A 182 -9.24 15.73 -3.34
C LEU A 182 -9.20 16.22 -1.88
N PRO A 183 -8.93 15.38 -0.86
CA PRO A 183 -8.73 15.86 0.50
C PRO A 183 -7.59 16.87 0.65
N ALA A 184 -6.47 16.71 -0.07
CA ALA A 184 -5.39 17.69 -0.04
C ALA A 184 -5.85 19.07 -0.55
N ALA A 185 -6.63 19.11 -1.63
CA ALA A 185 -7.22 20.34 -2.13
C ALA A 185 -8.27 20.93 -1.17
N LEU A 186 -9.07 20.09 -0.49
CA LEU A 186 -9.99 20.52 0.57
C LEU A 186 -9.25 21.16 1.75
N SER A 187 -8.18 20.52 2.24
CA SER A 187 -7.35 21.07 3.31
C SER A 187 -6.72 22.41 2.94
N TYR A 188 -6.21 22.53 1.70
CA TYR A 188 -5.69 23.80 1.19
C TYR A 188 -6.76 24.92 1.17
N LEU A 189 -8.01 24.58 0.86
CA LEU A 189 -9.15 25.51 0.91
C LEU A 189 -9.64 25.83 2.33
N GLY A 190 -9.02 25.24 3.37
CA GLY A 190 -9.45 25.34 4.76
C GLY A 190 -10.79 24.62 5.03
N LEU A 191 -11.15 23.64 4.19
CA LEU A 191 -12.33 22.81 4.34
C LEU A 191 -12.00 21.51 5.07
N ASP A 192 -13.04 20.84 5.58
CA ASP A 192 -12.90 19.51 6.16
C ASP A 192 -12.44 18.52 5.06
N PRO A 193 -11.26 17.87 5.21
CA PRO A 193 -10.79 16.87 4.25
C PRO A 193 -11.72 15.66 4.11
N ASN A 194 -12.60 15.43 5.09
CA ASN A 194 -13.59 14.34 5.09
C ASN A 194 -15.02 14.84 4.77
N SER A 195 -15.15 16.03 4.18
CA SER A 195 -16.46 16.62 3.86
C SER A 195 -17.35 15.63 3.09
N GLN A 196 -18.64 15.65 3.42
CA GLN A 196 -19.68 14.88 2.73
C GLN A 196 -20.52 15.77 1.81
N ARG A 197 -20.14 17.03 1.60
CA ARG A 197 -20.90 18.00 0.80
C ARG A 197 -20.36 18.06 -0.62
N THR A 198 -21.21 17.80 -1.62
CA THR A 198 -20.85 17.92 -3.04
C THR A 198 -20.27 19.30 -3.41
N ALA A 199 -20.79 20.38 -2.82
CA ALA A 199 -20.31 21.73 -3.08
C ALA A 199 -18.84 21.96 -2.69
N ASP A 200 -18.33 21.24 -1.68
CA ASP A 200 -16.91 21.33 -1.29
C ASP A 200 -16.02 20.66 -2.34
N TYR A 201 -16.44 19.51 -2.88
CA TYR A 201 -15.72 18.81 -3.93
C TYR A 201 -15.70 19.59 -5.25
N ASN A 202 -16.76 20.30 -5.61
CA ASN A 202 -16.73 21.20 -6.77
C ASN A 202 -15.66 22.29 -6.63
N ARG A 203 -15.45 22.81 -5.40
CA ARG A 203 -14.39 23.79 -5.14
C ARG A 203 -13.00 23.17 -5.20
N ALA A 204 -12.84 21.94 -4.69
CA ALA A 204 -11.58 21.20 -4.80
C ALA A 204 -11.24 20.89 -6.26
N GLU A 205 -12.23 20.47 -7.05
CA GLU A 205 -12.11 20.27 -8.50
C GLU A 205 -11.65 21.56 -9.20
N ASP A 206 -12.28 22.70 -8.91
CA ASP A 206 -11.89 23.99 -9.48
C ASP A 206 -10.42 24.35 -9.19
N VAL A 207 -9.90 24.02 -8.00
CA VAL A 207 -8.48 24.21 -7.66
C VAL A 207 -7.60 23.31 -8.52
N LEU A 208 -7.91 22.01 -8.57
CA LEU A 208 -7.13 21.02 -9.32
C LEU A 208 -7.15 21.31 -10.83
N LEU A 209 -8.28 21.74 -11.39
CA LEU A 209 -8.40 22.11 -12.81
C LEU A 209 -7.55 23.34 -13.17
N LYS A 210 -7.40 24.30 -12.26
CA LYS A 210 -6.55 25.48 -12.51
C LYS A 210 -5.07 25.15 -12.56
N VAL A 211 -4.62 24.13 -11.82
CA VAL A 211 -3.22 23.69 -11.82
C VAL A 211 -2.94 22.59 -12.83
N ARG A 212 -3.97 21.88 -13.30
CA ARG A 212 -3.89 20.75 -14.24
C ARG A 212 -3.04 21.02 -15.50
N PRO A 213 -3.06 22.19 -16.15
CA PRO A 213 -2.22 22.46 -17.33
C PRO A 213 -0.71 22.41 -17.04
N TYR A 214 -0.32 22.49 -15.77
CA TYR A 214 1.08 22.54 -15.34
C TYR A 214 1.57 21.23 -14.73
N VAL A 215 0.66 20.25 -14.52
CA VAL A 215 1.01 18.91 -14.08
C VAL A 215 1.48 18.10 -15.28
N ARG A 216 2.68 17.52 -15.19
CA ARG A 216 3.28 16.74 -16.27
C ARG A 216 2.58 15.38 -16.43
N TYR A 217 2.31 14.71 -15.32
CA TYR A 217 1.60 13.43 -15.29
C TYR A 217 0.97 13.16 -13.93
N PHE A 218 0.02 12.22 -13.92
CA PHE A 218 -0.56 11.60 -12.73
C PHE A 218 -0.06 10.16 -12.70
N HIS A 219 0.68 9.78 -11.66
CA HIS A 219 1.20 8.43 -11.48
C HIS A 219 1.67 8.22 -10.04
N SER A 220 1.40 7.04 -9.49
CA SER A 220 1.61 6.75 -8.07
C SER A 220 2.91 6.00 -7.74
N SER A 221 3.89 5.96 -8.64
CA SER A 221 5.17 5.24 -8.39
C SER A 221 6.33 5.76 -9.23
N ARG A 222 6.08 6.09 -10.51
CA ARG A 222 7.08 6.68 -11.42
C ARG A 222 7.80 7.90 -10.83
N TYR A 223 7.12 8.70 -10.01
CA TYR A 223 7.70 9.92 -9.44
C TYR A 223 8.93 9.66 -8.55
N ILE A 224 9.11 8.46 -8.02
CA ILE A 224 10.27 8.07 -7.22
C ILE A 224 11.55 8.19 -8.06
N SER A 225 11.59 7.50 -9.21
CA SER A 225 12.75 7.54 -10.11
C SER A 225 12.93 8.91 -10.74
N ASP A 226 11.84 9.56 -11.13
CA ASP A 226 11.90 10.87 -11.80
C ASP A 226 12.39 11.96 -10.82
N LEU A 227 12.08 11.87 -9.51
CA LEU A 227 12.69 12.73 -8.49
C LEU A 227 14.18 12.40 -8.32
N ALA A 228 14.53 11.13 -8.10
CA ALA A 228 15.90 10.68 -7.85
C ALA A 228 16.87 11.06 -8.97
N ASN A 229 16.42 10.98 -10.23
CA ASN A 229 17.18 11.36 -11.42
C ASN A 229 17.09 12.86 -11.75
N GLY A 230 16.28 13.61 -11.00
CA GLY A 230 16.04 15.04 -11.24
C GLY A 230 15.25 15.32 -12.52
N GLU A 231 14.48 14.38 -13.06
CA GLU A 231 13.61 14.63 -14.22
C GLU A 231 12.42 15.52 -13.88
N ILE A 232 11.91 15.43 -12.65
CA ILE A 232 10.93 16.34 -12.05
C ILE A 232 11.54 17.08 -10.85
N CYS A 233 10.95 18.21 -10.46
CA CYS A 233 11.39 18.97 -9.30
C CYS A 233 10.40 18.99 -8.14
N VAL A 234 9.13 18.61 -8.38
CA VAL A 234 8.10 18.51 -7.35
C VAL A 234 7.22 17.31 -7.64
N ALA A 235 6.89 16.55 -6.60
CA ALA A 235 5.85 15.54 -6.59
C ALA A 235 4.93 15.76 -5.39
N VAL A 236 3.61 15.65 -5.59
CA VAL A 236 2.72 15.26 -4.49
C VAL A 236 2.84 13.75 -4.38
N GLY A 237 3.24 13.24 -3.21
CA GLY A 237 3.62 11.84 -3.06
C GLY A 237 3.68 11.39 -1.60
N TRP A 238 3.88 10.10 -1.42
CA TRP A 238 3.94 9.45 -0.12
C TRP A 238 5.31 9.66 0.53
N SER A 239 5.33 9.82 1.86
CA SER A 239 6.55 10.13 2.60
C SER A 239 7.68 9.11 2.38
N GLY A 240 7.38 7.81 2.45
CA GLY A 240 8.37 6.74 2.28
C GLY A 240 9.03 6.77 0.89
N ASP A 241 8.22 6.88 -0.16
CA ASP A 241 8.66 6.99 -1.54
C ASP A 241 9.58 8.18 -1.80
N VAL A 242 9.30 9.34 -1.19
CA VAL A 242 10.16 10.52 -1.33
C VAL A 242 11.49 10.32 -0.61
N PHE A 243 11.50 9.64 0.54
CA PHE A 243 12.74 9.26 1.20
C PHE A 243 13.55 8.25 0.37
N GLN A 244 12.90 7.22 -0.19
CA GLN A 244 13.57 6.31 -1.13
C GLN A 244 14.14 7.04 -2.35
N ALA A 245 13.44 8.04 -2.89
CA ALA A 245 13.96 8.85 -3.98
C ALA A 245 15.21 9.64 -3.56
N ALA A 246 15.23 10.17 -2.34
CA ALA A 246 16.40 10.85 -1.77
C ALA A 246 17.58 9.90 -1.59
N ASP A 247 17.36 8.73 -0.99
CA ASP A 247 18.41 7.72 -0.76
C ASP A 247 18.96 7.21 -2.10
N ARG A 248 18.11 6.96 -3.10
CA ARG A 248 18.54 6.58 -4.47
C ARG A 248 19.38 7.67 -5.15
N ALA A 249 19.09 8.95 -4.89
CA ALA A 249 19.88 10.05 -5.43
C ALA A 249 21.25 10.17 -4.75
N ASP A 250 21.27 10.01 -3.42
CA ASP A 250 22.51 10.01 -2.61
C ASP A 250 23.41 8.82 -2.99
N ASP A 251 22.84 7.61 -3.13
CA ASP A 251 23.56 6.40 -3.58
C ASP A 251 24.14 6.53 -4.99
N ALA A 252 23.45 7.28 -5.86
CA ALA A 252 23.88 7.51 -7.24
C ALA A 252 24.98 8.59 -7.35
N ASP A 253 25.28 9.33 -6.29
CA ASP A 253 26.21 10.48 -6.26
C ASP A 253 25.99 11.45 -7.43
N ASN A 254 24.72 11.66 -7.79
CA ASN A 254 24.33 12.42 -8.98
C ASN A 254 24.10 13.92 -8.70
N GLY A 255 24.32 14.35 -7.44
CA GLY A 255 24.15 15.72 -6.98
C GLY A 255 22.70 16.19 -6.86
N VAL A 256 21.72 15.30 -6.99
CA VAL A 256 20.30 15.61 -6.82
C VAL A 256 19.96 15.58 -5.33
N ASN A 257 19.56 16.73 -4.79
CA ASN A 257 19.04 16.81 -3.44
C ASN A 257 17.51 16.70 -3.47
N ILE A 258 16.94 15.91 -2.56
CA ILE A 258 15.48 15.75 -2.40
C ILE A 258 15.10 16.00 -0.96
N ARG A 259 13.97 16.68 -0.77
CA ARG A 259 13.38 16.96 0.53
C ARG A 259 11.89 16.63 0.49
N TYR A 260 11.40 16.17 1.63
CA TYR A 260 9.97 15.97 1.87
C TYR A 260 9.44 17.06 2.80
N SER A 261 8.21 17.51 2.55
CA SER A 261 7.51 18.44 3.43
C SER A 261 6.10 17.93 3.71
N ILE A 262 5.75 17.97 5.00
CA ILE A 262 4.37 17.93 5.48
C ILE A 262 3.86 19.38 5.47
N PRO A 263 2.89 19.72 4.62
CA PRO A 263 2.39 21.09 4.54
C PRO A 263 1.78 21.59 5.86
N LYS A 264 1.96 22.87 6.16
CA LYS A 264 1.51 23.50 7.42
C LYS A 264 -0.01 23.52 7.58
N GLU A 265 -0.76 23.40 6.49
CA GLU A 265 -2.22 23.27 6.50
C GLU A 265 -2.68 21.88 6.98
N GLY A 266 -1.75 20.92 7.10
CA GLY A 266 -2.02 19.52 7.38
C GLY A 266 -1.80 18.64 6.15
N ALA A 267 -1.70 17.33 6.38
CA ALA A 267 -1.51 16.32 5.36
C ALA A 267 -2.38 15.09 5.68
N GLY A 268 -2.74 14.34 4.65
CA GLY A 268 -3.36 13.03 4.84
C GLY A 268 -2.39 12.10 5.55
N VAL A 269 -2.89 11.37 6.54
CA VAL A 269 -2.18 10.27 7.20
C VAL A 269 -2.84 8.98 6.75
N TRP A 270 -2.06 8.06 6.21
CA TRP A 270 -2.52 6.76 5.76
C TRP A 270 -1.87 5.64 6.57
N PHE A 271 -2.56 4.52 6.65
CA PHE A 271 -2.08 3.29 7.29
C PHE A 271 -2.37 2.12 6.36
N ASP A 272 -1.34 1.41 5.94
CA ASP A 272 -1.51 0.20 5.13
C ASP A 272 -1.64 -1.02 6.04
N MET A 273 -2.63 -1.82 5.72
CA MET A 273 -3.16 -2.85 6.59
C MET A 273 -3.05 -4.19 5.88
N LEU A 274 -2.30 -5.14 6.43
CA LEU A 274 -2.24 -6.48 5.88
C LEU A 274 -3.44 -7.30 6.37
N ALA A 275 -4.25 -7.77 5.43
CA ALA A 275 -5.48 -8.52 5.66
C ALA A 275 -5.50 -9.83 4.86
N ILE A 276 -6.28 -10.79 5.35
CA ILE A 276 -6.44 -12.10 4.69
C ILE A 276 -7.82 -12.15 4.02
N PRO A 277 -7.89 -12.24 2.68
CA PRO A 277 -9.15 -12.42 1.97
C PRO A 277 -9.91 -13.65 2.45
N LYS A 278 -11.24 -13.59 2.49
CA LYS A 278 -12.10 -14.68 2.95
C LYS A 278 -11.99 -15.95 2.09
N ASP A 279 -11.55 -15.79 0.84
CA ASP A 279 -11.31 -16.85 -0.14
C ASP A 279 -9.84 -17.29 -0.24
N ALA A 280 -8.97 -16.86 0.67
CA ALA A 280 -7.57 -17.27 0.75
C ALA A 280 -7.45 -18.80 0.81
N ALA A 281 -6.60 -19.38 -0.04
CA ALA A 281 -6.40 -20.82 -0.12
C ALA A 281 -5.46 -21.33 0.98
N ASN A 282 -4.52 -20.48 1.43
CA ASN A 282 -3.46 -20.83 2.38
C ASN A 282 -3.49 -19.90 3.61
N ALA A 283 -4.66 -19.75 4.25
CA ALA A 283 -4.83 -18.85 5.38
C ALA A 283 -3.88 -19.12 6.56
N GLU A 284 -3.50 -20.38 6.82
CA GLU A 284 -2.52 -20.71 7.85
C GLU A 284 -1.12 -20.15 7.52
N ASN A 285 -0.67 -20.31 6.27
CA ASN A 285 0.60 -19.74 5.81
C ASN A 285 0.56 -18.21 5.81
N ALA A 286 -0.60 -17.62 5.51
CA ALA A 286 -0.80 -16.18 5.63
C ALA A 286 -0.58 -15.68 7.07
N HIS A 287 -1.17 -16.34 8.08
CA HIS A 287 -0.92 -15.99 9.48
C HIS A 287 0.56 -16.13 9.86
N ARG A 288 1.25 -17.16 9.37
CA ARG A 288 2.69 -17.34 9.60
C ARG A 288 3.51 -16.20 9.00
N PHE A 289 3.15 -15.70 7.82
CA PHE A 289 3.81 -14.54 7.22
C PHE A 289 3.51 -13.24 7.98
N LEU A 290 2.26 -13.00 8.39
CA LEU A 290 1.91 -11.84 9.23
C LEU A 290 2.68 -11.86 10.56
N ASP A 291 2.73 -13.00 11.24
CA ASP A 291 3.49 -13.13 12.50
C ASP A 291 4.99 -12.91 12.30
N TYR A 292 5.56 -13.38 11.18
CA TYR A 292 6.95 -13.14 10.82
C TYR A 292 7.24 -11.65 10.63
N LEU A 293 6.37 -10.93 9.93
CA LEU A 293 6.53 -9.48 9.72
C LEU A 293 6.50 -8.70 11.03
N MET A 294 5.74 -9.14 12.04
CA MET A 294 5.70 -8.49 13.36
C MET A 294 6.94 -8.73 14.22
N LYS A 295 7.93 -9.50 13.76
CA LYS A 295 9.21 -9.61 14.46
C LYS A 295 9.93 -8.26 14.39
N PRO A 296 10.38 -7.68 15.52
CA PRO A 296 10.96 -6.33 15.53
C PRO A 296 12.11 -6.12 14.55
N LYS A 297 12.99 -7.12 14.38
CA LYS A 297 14.11 -7.03 13.43
C LYS A 297 13.67 -7.06 11.97
N VAL A 298 12.59 -7.79 11.66
CA VAL A 298 12.07 -7.92 10.29
C VAL A 298 11.44 -6.60 9.90
N ILE A 299 10.50 -6.08 10.70
CA ILE A 299 9.83 -4.81 10.36
C ILE A 299 10.79 -3.62 10.37
N ALA A 300 11.79 -3.61 11.27
CA ALA A 300 12.82 -2.57 11.27
C ALA A 300 13.65 -2.59 9.98
N ALA A 301 14.11 -3.77 9.53
CA ALA A 301 14.86 -3.87 8.28
C ALA A 301 14.03 -3.44 7.05
N ILE A 302 12.71 -3.64 7.09
CA ILE A 302 11.80 -3.12 6.06
C ILE A 302 11.70 -1.59 6.14
N SER A 303 11.67 -0.99 7.32
CA SER A 303 11.66 0.47 7.47
C SER A 303 12.98 1.16 7.11
N ASP A 304 14.10 0.46 7.24
CA ASP A 304 15.44 0.95 6.89
C ASP A 304 15.75 0.84 5.38
N TYR A 305 14.83 0.28 4.59
CA TYR A 305 14.98 0.02 3.15
C TYR A 305 14.60 1.21 2.28
#